data_AF-A0A9D8H099-F1
#
_entry.id   AF-A0A9D8H099-F1
#
_cell.length_a   1.000
_cell.length_b   1.000
_cell.length_c   1.000
_cell.angle_alpha   90.00
_cell.angle_beta   90.00
_cell.angle_gamma   90.00
#
_symmetry.space_group_name_H-M   'P 1'
#
loop_
_entity.id
_entity.type
_entity.pdbx_description
1 polymer ?
#
loop_
_entity_poly.entity_id
_entity_poly.type
_entity_poly.pdbx_seq_one_letter_code
_entity_poly.pdbx_strand_id
1 'polypeptide(L)'
;MRGNRFLHPVMKLAFEAPADFRLFNDTDGVLGVGRDRSLLFFSCTEGPSTGTLVEWMRNRLKPTPVDIQATQIGGTEAAIGARPRGADTGLGQVRYILIRHGSGVCFFNLLSEGPDRDRRIEALIAAARTFRSLSDAEAAALRPYRLRVMPPAGVTAAELALRLPYRDFKMERLLVLNGVDTPAALTALLQVKTVVP
;
A
#
# COMPACT_ATOMS: atom_id res chain seq x y z
N MET A 1 -3.90 5.71 -3.02
CA MET A 1 -3.14 4.71 -3.80
C MET A 1 -3.22 5.04 -5.29
N ARG A 2 -2.14 4.79 -6.04
CA ARG A 2 -2.10 4.96 -7.50
C ARG A 2 -1.38 3.76 -8.12
N GLY A 3 -2.12 2.78 -8.63
CA GLY A 3 -1.55 1.50 -9.05
C GLY A 3 -0.96 0.73 -7.85
N ASN A 4 0.29 0.29 -7.98
CA ASN A 4 1.07 -0.36 -6.92
C ASN A 4 1.76 0.63 -5.96
N ARG A 5 1.51 1.94 -6.10
CA ARG A 5 2.11 2.97 -5.26
C ARG A 5 1.17 3.39 -4.14
N PHE A 6 1.69 3.36 -2.90
CA PHE A 6 1.07 4.00 -1.76
C PHE A 6 1.64 5.41 -1.60
N LEU A 7 0.74 6.38 -1.42
CA LEU A 7 1.03 7.81 -1.33
C LEU A 7 0.08 8.37 -0.28
N HIS A 8 0.61 8.93 0.80
CA HIS A 8 -0.19 9.47 1.90
C HIS A 8 0.16 10.94 2.18
N PRO A 9 -0.65 11.91 1.73
CA PRO A 9 -0.30 13.33 1.78
C PRO A 9 -0.23 13.88 3.21
N VAL A 10 -1.11 13.44 4.11
CA VAL A 10 -1.15 13.91 5.51
C VAL A 10 0.06 13.44 6.30
N MET A 11 0.41 12.16 6.14
CA MET A 11 1.60 11.59 6.78
C MET A 11 2.89 11.88 6.01
N LYS A 12 2.80 12.49 4.82
CA LYS A 12 3.93 12.80 3.93
C LYS A 12 4.86 11.60 3.70
N LEU A 13 4.30 10.47 3.28
CA LEU A 13 5.07 9.26 3.00
C LEU A 13 4.60 8.55 1.73
N ALA A 14 5.50 7.76 1.16
CA ALA A 14 5.25 6.97 -0.04
C ALA A 14 6.08 5.69 -0.06
N PHE A 15 5.56 4.64 -0.71
CA PHE A 15 6.31 3.44 -1.10
C PHE A 15 5.65 2.78 -2.32
N GLU A 16 6.38 1.89 -2.98
CA GLU A 16 5.91 1.10 -4.11
C GLU A 16 5.91 -0.39 -3.75
N ALA A 17 4.75 -1.04 -3.82
CA ALA A 17 4.63 -2.48 -3.70
C ALA A 17 5.12 -3.18 -4.98
N PRO A 18 5.43 -4.49 -4.95
CA PRO A 18 5.77 -5.23 -6.17
C PRO A 18 4.67 -5.09 -7.25
N ALA A 19 5.06 -5.13 -8.52
CA ALA A 19 4.14 -4.82 -9.63
C ALA A 19 2.93 -5.76 -9.72
N ASP A 20 3.06 -6.99 -9.21
CA ASP A 20 2.01 -8.01 -9.16
C ASP A 20 1.13 -7.93 -7.91
N PHE A 21 1.35 -6.94 -7.03
CA PHE A 21 0.58 -6.74 -5.81
C PHE A 21 -0.59 -5.79 -6.03
N ARG A 22 -1.68 -6.09 -5.33
CA ARG A 22 -2.81 -5.17 -5.16
C ARG A 22 -2.82 -4.63 -3.74
N LEU A 23 -2.92 -3.31 -3.61
CA LEU A 23 -2.98 -2.62 -2.32
C LEU A 23 -4.44 -2.34 -1.93
N PHE A 24 -4.72 -2.48 -0.64
CA PHE A 24 -6.01 -2.24 0.01
C PHE A 24 -5.78 -1.36 1.24
N ASN A 25 -6.61 -0.33 1.41
CA ASN A 25 -6.62 0.45 2.64
C ASN A 25 -7.53 -0.29 3.62
N ASP A 26 -7.07 -0.42 4.86
CA ASP A 26 -7.80 -0.96 6.00
C ASP A 26 -7.82 0.10 7.12
N THR A 27 -8.57 -0.15 8.20
CA THR A 27 -8.61 0.73 9.37
C THR A 27 -7.25 0.83 10.05
N ASP A 28 -6.51 -0.29 10.04
CA ASP A 28 -5.27 -0.43 10.81
C ASP A 28 -4.00 -0.18 9.97
N GLY A 29 -4.15 -0.01 8.65
CA GLY A 29 -3.03 0.18 7.75
C GLY A 29 -3.32 -0.15 6.29
N VAL A 30 -2.30 -0.58 5.57
CA VAL A 30 -2.33 -0.92 4.16
C VAL A 30 -1.95 -2.38 3.98
N LEU A 31 -2.84 -3.17 3.38
CA LEU A 31 -2.59 -4.55 3.01
C LEU A 31 -2.25 -4.65 1.52
N GLY A 32 -1.15 -5.31 1.19
CA GLY A 32 -0.74 -5.68 -0.15
C GLY A 32 -0.82 -7.18 -0.32
N VAL A 33 -1.55 -7.64 -1.34
CA VAL A 33 -1.72 -9.06 -1.64
C VAL A 33 -1.10 -9.38 -2.99
N GLY A 34 -0.13 -10.30 -2.99
CA GLY A 34 0.48 -10.88 -4.19
C GLY A 34 -0.30 -12.11 -4.67
N ARG A 35 -0.02 -12.54 -5.91
CA ARG A 35 -0.67 -13.72 -6.51
C ARG A 35 -0.19 -15.06 -5.94
N ASP A 36 0.89 -15.07 -5.17
CA ASP A 36 1.62 -16.25 -4.71
C ASP A 36 1.58 -16.45 -3.19
N ARG A 37 0.46 -16.05 -2.55
CA ARG A 37 0.28 -16.08 -1.09
C ARG A 37 1.26 -15.18 -0.30
N SER A 38 1.90 -14.25 -0.98
CA SER A 38 2.75 -13.26 -0.32
C SER A 38 1.94 -12.04 0.10
N LEU A 39 2.23 -11.54 1.29
CA LEU A 39 1.54 -10.42 1.91
C LEU A 39 2.53 -9.34 2.33
N LEU A 40 2.09 -8.09 2.20
CA LEU A 40 2.76 -6.91 2.73
C LEU A 40 1.73 -6.19 3.58
N PHE A 41 2.01 -5.98 4.86
CA PHE A 41 1.22 -5.08 5.69
C PHE A 41 2.07 -3.88 6.06
N PHE A 42 1.51 -2.68 5.94
CA PHE A 42 2.17 -1.42 6.31
C PHE A 42 1.29 -0.59 7.24
N SER A 43 1.86 -0.07 8.32
CA SER A 43 1.19 0.88 9.21
C SER A 43 2.20 1.78 9.92
N CYS A 44 1.74 2.81 10.62
CA CYS A 44 2.58 3.68 11.44
C CYS A 44 1.97 3.85 12.83
N THR A 45 2.82 3.92 13.84
CA THR A 45 2.39 4.21 15.21
C THR A 45 2.25 5.70 15.44
N GLU A 46 1.34 6.09 16.32
CA GLU A 46 1.28 7.44 16.87
C GLU A 46 2.22 7.58 18.08
N GLY A 47 2.67 8.81 18.35
CA GLY A 47 3.49 9.14 19.51
C GLY A 47 5.00 8.92 19.33
N PRO A 48 5.81 9.43 20.28
CA PRO A 48 7.27 9.36 20.20
C PRO A 48 7.79 7.92 20.40
N SER A 49 8.76 7.52 19.58
CA SER A 49 9.57 6.33 19.85
C SER A 49 10.95 6.70 20.39
N THR A 50 11.29 6.17 21.57
CA THR A 50 12.59 6.37 22.22
C THR A 50 13.51 5.18 22.00
N GLY A 51 14.82 5.42 22.12
CA GLY A 51 15.84 4.39 21.89
C GLY A 51 16.05 4.06 20.41
N THR A 52 16.92 3.07 20.16
CA THR A 52 17.20 2.59 18.80
C THR A 52 16.04 1.74 18.29
N LEU A 53 15.82 1.70 16.97
CA LEU A 53 14.78 0.83 16.39
C LEU A 53 15.08 -0.66 16.61
N VAL A 54 16.34 -1.03 16.80
CA VAL A 54 16.75 -2.40 17.16
C VAL A 54 16.20 -2.78 18.54
N GLU A 55 16.38 -1.93 19.55
CA GLU A 55 15.84 -2.15 20.90
C GLU A 55 14.32 -2.11 20.89
N TRP A 56 13.74 -1.14 20.17
CA TRP A 56 12.29 -1.03 20.02
C TRP A 56 11.71 -2.33 19.43
N MET A 57 12.33 -2.89 18.38
CA MET A 57 11.91 -4.14 17.75
C MET A 57 11.92 -5.30 18.75
N ARG A 58 13.03 -5.47 19.50
CA ARG A 58 13.15 -6.55 20.50
C ARG A 58 12.11 -6.44 21.61
N ASN A 59 11.83 -5.21 22.05
CA ASN A 59 10.93 -4.95 23.16
C ASN A 59 9.46 -5.11 22.74
N ARG A 60 9.07 -4.53 21.60
CA ARG A 60 7.67 -4.40 21.20
C ARG A 60 7.11 -5.60 20.44
N LEU A 61 7.92 -6.28 19.62
CA LEU A 61 7.46 -7.41 18.82
C LEU A 61 7.60 -8.73 19.57
N LYS A 62 6.59 -9.60 19.41
CA LYS A 62 6.57 -10.96 19.93
C LYS A 62 6.04 -11.91 18.85
N PRO A 63 6.65 -13.09 18.62
CA PRO A 63 7.92 -13.57 19.20
C PRO A 63 9.08 -12.60 18.90
N THR A 64 10.07 -12.52 19.80
CA THR A 64 11.19 -11.57 19.65
C THR A 64 11.95 -11.85 18.35
N PRO A 65 12.06 -10.89 17.42
CA PRO A 65 12.76 -11.11 16.15
C PRO A 65 14.24 -11.47 16.32
N VAL A 66 14.76 -12.22 15.36
CA VAL A 66 16.18 -12.60 15.23
C VAL A 66 16.82 -11.90 14.04
N ASP A 67 18.15 -12.00 13.91
CA ASP A 67 18.93 -11.42 12.82
C ASP A 67 18.64 -9.93 12.58
N ILE A 68 18.42 -9.18 13.66
CA ILE A 68 18.05 -7.77 13.60
C ILE A 68 19.25 -6.95 13.14
N GLN A 69 19.12 -6.29 11.99
CA GLN A 69 20.13 -5.41 11.40
C GLN A 69 19.66 -3.96 11.43
N ALA A 70 20.48 -3.06 11.97
CA ALA A 70 20.30 -1.63 11.83
C ALA A 70 20.66 -1.18 10.41
N THR A 71 19.88 -0.26 9.83
CA THR A 71 20.09 0.26 8.47
C THR A 71 19.46 1.64 8.33
N GLN A 72 19.41 2.16 7.11
CA GLN A 72 18.65 3.36 6.77
C GLN A 72 17.78 3.11 5.54
N ILE A 73 16.58 3.70 5.53
CA ILE A 73 15.65 3.67 4.39
C ILE A 73 15.14 5.10 4.21
N GLY A 74 15.22 5.64 2.99
CA GLY A 74 14.82 7.02 2.72
C GLY A 74 15.60 8.08 3.53
N GLY A 75 16.82 7.76 3.98
CA GLY A 75 17.66 8.65 4.80
C GLY A 75 17.32 8.69 6.28
N THR A 76 16.39 7.86 6.76
CA THR A 76 16.03 7.78 8.19
C THR A 76 16.43 6.44 8.80
N GLU A 77 16.57 6.41 10.13
CA GLU A 77 16.88 5.19 10.89
C GLU A 77 15.87 4.08 10.57
N ALA A 78 16.37 2.88 10.30
CA ALA A 78 15.57 1.70 10.07
C ALA A 78 16.17 0.46 10.74
N ALA A 79 15.35 -0.55 10.99
CA ALA A 79 15.80 -1.86 11.46
C ALA A 79 15.04 -2.96 10.71
N ILE A 80 15.75 -4.02 10.31
CA ILE A 80 15.17 -5.19 9.64
C ILE A 80 15.44 -6.41 10.51
N GLY A 81 14.40 -7.18 10.81
CA GLY A 81 14.51 -8.42 11.59
C GLY A 81 13.71 -9.55 10.96
N ALA A 82 14.09 -10.78 11.27
CA ALA A 82 13.39 -11.98 10.85
C ALA A 82 12.57 -12.55 12.00
N ARG A 83 11.44 -13.19 11.68
CA ARG A 83 10.74 -13.99 12.67
C ARG A 83 11.60 -15.23 13.04
N PRO A 84 11.68 -15.62 14.32
CA PRO A 84 12.39 -16.83 14.71
C PRO A 84 11.78 -18.07 14.06
N ARG A 85 12.62 -19.00 13.61
CA ARG A 85 12.18 -20.31 13.12
C ARG A 85 11.46 -21.07 14.24
N GLY A 86 10.37 -21.76 13.90
CA GLY A 86 9.60 -22.57 14.86
C GLY A 86 8.67 -21.78 15.77
N ALA A 87 8.53 -20.46 15.57
CA ALA A 87 7.54 -19.66 16.30
C ALA A 87 6.10 -19.82 15.77
N ASP A 88 5.89 -20.68 14.78
CA ASP A 88 4.63 -21.30 14.35
C ASP A 88 4.93 -22.60 13.57
N THR A 89 3.85 -23.28 13.14
CA THR A 89 3.91 -24.48 12.29
C THR A 89 4.16 -24.18 10.81
N GLY A 90 4.25 -22.89 10.43
CA GLY A 90 4.41 -22.45 9.05
C GLY A 90 5.88 -22.43 8.60
N LEU A 91 6.14 -22.89 7.38
CA LEU A 91 7.45 -22.75 6.72
C LEU A 91 7.58 -21.40 5.98
N GLY A 92 6.79 -20.39 6.34
CA GLY A 92 6.80 -19.08 5.68
C GLY A 92 8.03 -18.26 6.05
N GLN A 93 8.50 -17.42 5.12
CA GLN A 93 9.45 -16.36 5.42
C GLN A 93 8.70 -15.14 5.94
N VAL A 94 9.09 -14.66 7.13
CA VAL A 94 8.55 -13.41 7.70
C VAL A 94 9.69 -12.44 7.97
N ARG A 95 9.48 -11.18 7.57
CA ARG A 95 10.40 -10.06 7.84
C ARG A 95 9.63 -8.88 8.41
N TYR A 96 10.24 -8.27 9.43
CA TYR A 96 9.78 -7.04 10.05
C TYR A 96 10.74 -5.93 9.64
N ILE A 97 10.20 -4.82 9.15
CA ILE A 97 11.00 -3.63 8.84
C ILE A 97 10.39 -2.48 9.61
N LEU A 98 11.18 -1.82 10.44
CA LEU A 98 10.82 -0.59 11.14
C LEU A 98 11.56 0.58 10.53
N ILE A 99 10.89 1.71 10.36
CA ILE A 99 11.45 2.95 9.81
C ILE A 99 10.97 4.11 10.68
N ARG A 100 11.91 4.93 11.14
CA ARG A 100 11.58 6.14 11.89
C ARG A 100 10.99 7.17 10.94
N HIS A 101 9.80 7.69 11.28
CA HIS A 101 9.11 8.68 10.47
C HIS A 101 8.25 9.60 11.34
N GLY A 102 8.47 10.91 11.22
CA GLY A 102 7.88 11.89 12.14
C GLY A 102 8.30 11.61 13.59
N SER A 103 7.34 11.65 14.51
CA SER A 103 7.58 11.25 15.91
C SER A 103 7.55 9.73 16.11
N GLY A 104 6.93 8.98 15.19
CA GLY A 104 6.59 7.57 15.38
C GLY A 104 7.49 6.60 14.62
N VAL A 105 6.97 5.38 14.46
CA VAL A 105 7.61 4.30 13.69
C VAL A 105 6.61 3.80 12.67
N CYS A 106 7.01 3.80 11.40
CA CYS A 106 6.30 3.05 10.37
C CYS A 106 6.89 1.65 10.27
N PHE A 107 6.04 0.65 10.07
CA PHE A 107 6.46 -0.73 10.03
C PHE A 107 5.86 -1.49 8.86
N PHE A 108 6.67 -2.37 8.27
CA PHE A 108 6.24 -3.38 7.32
C PHE A 108 6.32 -4.76 7.96
N ASN A 109 5.22 -5.51 7.85
CA ASN A 109 5.20 -6.95 8.12
C ASN A 109 5.08 -7.67 6.79
N LEU A 110 6.12 -8.41 6.43
CA LEU A 110 6.24 -9.08 5.15
C LEU A 110 6.12 -10.58 5.37
N LEU A 111 5.30 -11.25 4.56
CA LEU A 111 5.13 -12.70 4.58
C LEU A 111 5.28 -13.23 3.16
N SER A 112 6.00 -14.33 3.02
CA SER A 112 5.97 -15.14 1.80
C SER A 112 5.96 -16.63 2.12
N GLU A 113 5.19 -17.38 1.35
CA GLU A 113 5.01 -18.83 1.52
C GLU A 113 5.27 -19.58 0.20
N GLY A 114 5.37 -20.91 0.29
CA GLY A 114 5.55 -21.77 -0.87
C GLY A 114 7.00 -21.92 -1.33
N PRO A 115 7.23 -22.53 -2.51
CA PRO A 115 8.57 -22.87 -3.00
C PRO A 115 9.48 -21.67 -3.21
N ASP A 116 8.93 -20.54 -3.64
CA ASP A 116 9.67 -19.31 -4.01
C ASP A 116 9.84 -18.31 -2.87
N ARG A 117 9.45 -18.68 -1.64
CA ARG A 117 9.36 -17.77 -0.48
C ARG A 117 10.62 -16.94 -0.22
N ASP A 118 11.80 -17.51 -0.43
CA ASP A 118 13.08 -16.83 -0.17
C ASP A 118 13.34 -15.73 -1.21
N ARG A 119 13.10 -16.01 -2.49
CA ARG A 119 13.20 -15.00 -3.55
C ARG A 119 12.15 -13.89 -3.35
N ARG A 120 10.95 -14.29 -2.94
CA ARG A 120 9.83 -13.37 -2.84
C ARG A 120 9.88 -12.48 -1.60
N ILE A 121 10.39 -12.98 -0.46
CA ILE A 121 10.60 -12.13 0.72
C ILE A 121 11.63 -11.03 0.44
N GLU A 122 12.67 -11.31 -0.35
CA GLU A 122 13.64 -10.29 -0.76
C GLU A 122 13.02 -9.23 -1.70
N ALA A 123 12.14 -9.64 -2.61
CA ALA A 123 11.38 -8.69 -3.44
C ALA A 123 10.47 -7.76 -2.59
N LEU A 124 9.91 -8.29 -1.50
CA LEU A 124 9.11 -7.51 -0.55
C LEU A 124 9.98 -6.56 0.29
N ILE A 125 11.16 -6.99 0.72
CA ILE A 125 12.14 -6.11 1.37
C ILE A 125 12.54 -4.98 0.41
N ALA A 126 12.81 -5.29 -0.86
CA ALA A 126 13.14 -4.29 -1.87
C ALA A 126 12.01 -3.27 -2.07
N ALA A 127 10.74 -3.72 -2.07
CA ALA A 127 9.58 -2.84 -2.11
C ALA A 127 9.52 -1.92 -0.88
N ALA A 128 9.70 -2.44 0.34
CA ALA A 128 9.74 -1.63 1.55
C ALA A 128 10.90 -0.61 1.56
N ARG A 129 12.04 -0.93 0.93
CA ARG A 129 13.17 0.00 0.76
C ARG A 129 12.87 1.18 -0.16
N THR A 130 11.77 1.15 -0.93
CA THR A 130 11.29 2.32 -1.68
C THR A 130 10.59 3.35 -0.80
N PHE A 131 10.39 3.04 0.49
CA PHE A 131 9.82 3.98 1.44
C PHE A 131 10.63 5.29 1.45
N ARG A 132 9.91 6.40 1.37
CA ARG A 132 10.47 7.74 1.47
C ARG A 132 9.46 8.72 2.03
N SER A 133 9.96 9.79 2.62
CA SER A 133 9.16 10.96 2.93
C SER A 133 8.80 11.71 1.64
N LEU A 134 7.62 12.31 1.64
CA LEU A 134 7.19 13.27 0.62
C LEU A 134 7.56 14.67 1.07
N SER A 135 8.06 15.49 0.15
CA SER A 135 8.16 16.93 0.37
C SER A 135 6.77 17.58 0.48
N ASP A 136 6.71 18.79 1.03
CA ASP A 136 5.47 19.55 1.14
C ASP A 136 4.85 19.84 -0.23
N ALA A 137 5.69 20.12 -1.23
CA ALA A 137 5.26 20.31 -2.61
C ALA A 137 4.68 19.02 -3.22
N GLU A 138 5.34 17.87 -3.02
CA GLU A 138 4.82 16.58 -3.48
C GLU A 138 3.50 16.24 -2.79
N ALA A 139 3.42 16.43 -1.47
CA ALA A 139 2.20 16.17 -0.70
C ALA A 139 1.04 17.07 -1.14
N ALA A 140 1.28 18.35 -1.38
CA ALA A 140 0.27 19.29 -1.87
C ALA A 140 -0.20 18.97 -3.30
N ALA A 141 0.68 18.40 -4.14
CA ALA A 141 0.33 17.96 -5.49
C ALA A 141 -0.53 16.67 -5.50
N LEU A 142 -0.55 15.89 -4.42
CA LEU A 142 -1.39 14.71 -4.28
C LEU A 142 -2.84 15.11 -3.98
N ARG A 143 -3.58 15.42 -5.04
CA ARG A 143 -5.02 15.63 -4.93
C ARG A 143 -5.75 14.29 -4.74
N PRO A 144 -6.66 14.19 -3.74
CA PRO A 144 -7.49 13.02 -3.55
C PRO A 144 -8.49 12.93 -4.69
N TYR A 145 -8.77 11.70 -5.13
CA TYR A 145 -9.81 11.47 -6.12
C TYR A 145 -11.18 11.87 -5.56
N ARG A 146 -11.96 12.57 -6.37
CA ARG A 146 -13.32 13.02 -6.03
C ARG A 146 -14.34 12.39 -6.95
N LEU A 147 -15.52 12.12 -6.41
CA LEU A 147 -16.68 11.78 -7.21
C LEU A 147 -17.26 13.05 -7.82
N ARG A 148 -17.51 13.02 -9.13
CA ARG A 148 -18.26 14.05 -9.85
C ARG A 148 -19.53 13.43 -10.39
N VAL A 149 -20.66 14.07 -10.11
CA VAL A 149 -21.96 13.72 -10.69
C VAL A 149 -22.24 14.68 -11.82
N MET A 150 -22.56 14.17 -13.01
CA MET A 150 -22.79 15.01 -14.18
C MET A 150 -23.82 14.40 -15.13
N PRO A 151 -24.56 15.22 -15.90
CA PRO A 151 -25.38 14.68 -16.98
C PRO A 151 -24.47 14.05 -18.06
N PRO A 152 -24.91 12.98 -18.73
CA PRO A 152 -24.08 12.29 -19.73
C PRO A 152 -23.75 13.16 -20.96
N ALA A 153 -24.51 14.22 -21.24
CA ALA A 153 -24.20 15.29 -22.20
C ALA A 153 -23.66 14.81 -23.57
N GLY A 154 -24.17 13.68 -24.09
CA GLY A 154 -23.75 13.10 -25.37
C GLY A 154 -22.40 12.35 -25.34
N VAL A 155 -21.76 12.22 -24.17
CA VAL A 155 -20.52 11.46 -23.98
C VAL A 155 -20.86 9.98 -23.85
N THR A 156 -20.17 9.15 -24.61
CA THR A 156 -20.34 7.69 -24.56
C THR A 156 -19.75 7.10 -23.27
N ALA A 157 -20.26 5.93 -22.87
CA ALA A 157 -19.68 5.17 -21.76
C ALA A 157 -18.18 4.89 -21.96
N ALA A 158 -17.74 4.64 -23.20
CA ALA A 158 -16.34 4.40 -23.53
C ALA A 158 -15.46 5.62 -23.27
N GLU A 159 -15.90 6.81 -23.68
CA GLU A 159 -15.18 8.07 -23.42
C GLU A 159 -15.14 8.40 -21.93
N LEU A 160 -16.24 8.17 -21.20
CA LEU A 160 -16.28 8.34 -19.75
C LEU A 160 -15.32 7.37 -19.04
N ALA A 161 -15.27 6.11 -19.48
CA ALA A 161 -14.38 5.11 -18.93
C ALA A 161 -12.92 5.49 -19.16
N LEU A 162 -12.55 5.93 -20.38
CA LEU A 162 -11.19 6.36 -20.72
C LEU A 162 -10.67 7.49 -19.83
N ARG A 163 -11.55 8.40 -19.40
CA ARG A 163 -11.23 9.54 -18.52
C ARG A 163 -10.98 9.14 -17.06
N LEU A 164 -11.34 7.92 -16.65
CA LEU A 164 -11.11 7.47 -15.27
C LEU A 164 -9.60 7.38 -14.96
N PRO A 165 -9.17 7.80 -13.77
CA PRO A 165 -7.75 7.85 -13.36
C PRO A 165 -7.25 6.49 -12.84
N TYR A 166 -7.66 5.40 -13.50
CA TYR A 166 -7.27 4.01 -13.21
C TYR A 166 -6.50 3.43 -14.39
N ARG A 167 -5.70 2.38 -14.16
CA ARG A 167 -4.97 1.70 -15.25
C ARG A 167 -5.79 0.55 -15.85
N ASP A 168 -6.65 -0.07 -15.05
CA ASP A 168 -7.36 -1.31 -15.35
C ASP A 168 -8.86 -1.20 -15.02
N PHE A 169 -9.65 -2.10 -15.63
CA PHE A 169 -11.08 -2.27 -15.40
C PHE A 169 -11.89 -0.96 -15.45
N LYS A 170 -11.53 -0.05 -16.37
CA LYS A 170 -12.12 1.30 -16.41
C LYS A 170 -13.63 1.24 -16.67
N MET A 171 -14.07 0.41 -17.62
CA MET A 171 -15.48 0.28 -17.94
C MET A 171 -16.23 -0.36 -16.78
N GLU A 172 -15.74 -1.48 -16.27
CA GLU A 172 -16.34 -2.24 -15.18
C GLU A 172 -16.46 -1.39 -13.91
N ARG A 173 -15.43 -0.60 -13.58
CA ARG A 173 -15.48 0.36 -12.46
C ARG A 173 -16.51 1.45 -12.70
N LEU A 174 -16.62 1.98 -13.92
CA LEU A 174 -17.62 2.99 -14.25
C LEU A 174 -19.04 2.44 -14.08
N LEU A 175 -19.28 1.21 -14.55
CA LEU A 175 -20.55 0.51 -14.44
C LEU A 175 -20.92 0.25 -12.97
N VAL A 176 -20.00 -0.34 -12.19
CA VAL A 176 -20.19 -0.59 -10.75
C VAL A 176 -20.45 0.70 -9.98
N LEU A 177 -19.70 1.77 -10.25
CA LEU A 177 -19.87 3.08 -9.60
C LEU A 177 -21.29 3.65 -9.80
N ASN A 178 -21.91 3.31 -10.94
CA ASN A 178 -23.24 3.77 -11.31
C ASN A 178 -24.35 2.73 -11.07
N GLY A 179 -24.02 1.56 -10.52
CA GLY A 179 -25.00 0.51 -10.22
C GLY A 179 -25.69 -0.07 -11.46
N VAL A 180 -24.98 -0.16 -12.58
CA VAL A 180 -25.49 -0.71 -13.83
C VAL A 180 -24.54 -1.79 -14.37
N ASP A 181 -25.05 -2.72 -15.17
CA ASP A 181 -24.24 -3.84 -15.70
C ASP A 181 -23.81 -3.66 -17.16
N THR A 182 -24.39 -2.69 -17.88
CA THR A 182 -24.10 -2.49 -19.31
C THR A 182 -23.83 -1.02 -19.67
N PRO A 183 -22.99 -0.75 -20.69
CA PRO A 183 -22.77 0.60 -21.20
C PRO A 183 -24.06 1.31 -21.64
N ALA A 184 -25.02 0.57 -22.21
CA ALA A 184 -26.30 1.11 -22.64
C ALA A 184 -27.16 1.58 -21.46
N ALA A 185 -27.20 0.80 -20.37
CA ALA A 185 -27.89 1.19 -19.15
C ALA A 185 -27.26 2.44 -18.51
N LEU A 186 -25.93 2.58 -18.57
CA LEU A 186 -25.24 3.79 -18.10
C LEU A 186 -25.70 5.05 -18.86
N THR A 187 -25.79 4.97 -20.18
CA THR A 187 -26.19 6.11 -21.03
C THR A 187 -27.67 6.48 -20.88
N ALA A 188 -28.50 5.58 -20.37
CA ALA A 188 -29.91 5.84 -20.08
C ALA A 188 -30.11 6.62 -18.76
N LEU A 189 -29.06 6.78 -17.93
CA LEU A 189 -29.15 7.54 -16.69
C LEU A 189 -29.19 9.05 -16.95
N LEU A 190 -30.01 9.77 -16.18
CA LEU A 190 -30.03 11.24 -16.20
C LEU A 190 -28.73 11.84 -15.66
N GLN A 191 -28.04 11.11 -14.79
CA GLN A 191 -26.78 11.50 -14.18
C GLN A 191 -25.84 10.30 -14.08
N VAL A 192 -24.57 10.57 -14.36
CA VAL A 192 -23.47 9.61 -14.25
C VAL A 192 -22.46 10.10 -13.22
N LYS A 193 -22.06 9.20 -12.34
CA LYS A 193 -20.94 9.34 -11.40
C LYS A 193 -19.65 8.98 -12.13
N THR A 194 -18.65 9.84 -12.02
CA THR A 194 -17.28 9.61 -12.50
C THR A 194 -16.26 9.99 -11.43
N VAL A 195 -15.00 9.62 -11.62
CA VAL A 195 -13.90 9.91 -10.70
C VAL A 195 -12.94 10.89 -11.36
N VAL A 196 -12.63 11.99 -10.67
CA VAL A 196 -11.67 13.01 -11.12
C VAL A 196 -10.54 13.20 -10.09
N PRO A 197 -9.31 13.56 -10.53
CA PRO A 197 -8.23 13.96 -9.63
C PRO A 197 -8.48 15.22 -8.82
#